data_AF-G0R965-F1
#
_entry.id   AF-G0R965-F1
#
_cell.length_a   1.000
_cell.length_b   1.000
_cell.length_c   1.000
_cell.angle_alpha   90.00
_cell.angle_beta   90.00
_cell.angle_gamma   90.00
#
_symmetry.space_group_name_H-M   'P 1'
#
loop_
_entity.id
_entity.type
_entity.pdbx_description
1 polymer ?
#
loop_
_entity_poly.entity_id
_entity_poly.type
_entity_poly.pdbx_seq_one_letter_code
_entity_poly.pdbx_strand_id
1 'polypeptide(L)'
;MQPILEIRSVEAGQIDADNDSSFPIPVYTSSIALQCNIVYHISSRLLLQRKPRLLRLSSRQRHLSSLSWHAQQIAGTATRNDFAEQWDPILVAGLLWVARDMTHPSQQESLISCFRQISSATGFKLDEEIQALRARWNTSQHARDCHFSG
;
A
#
# COMPACT_ATOMS: atom_id res chain seq x y z
N MET A 1 -10.70 4.89 -12.97
CA MET A 1 -9.84 5.98 -13.48
C MET A 1 -8.47 5.37 -13.67
N GLN A 2 -7.72 5.67 -14.73
CA GLN A 2 -6.33 5.20 -14.83
C GLN A 2 -5.40 6.36 -14.45
N PRO A 3 -4.27 6.10 -13.75
CA PRO A 3 -3.24 7.12 -13.58
C PRO A 3 -2.73 7.57 -14.96
N ILE A 4 -2.31 8.84 -15.06
CA ILE A 4 -1.73 9.36 -16.31
C ILE A 4 -0.37 8.71 -16.58
N LEU A 5 0.36 8.41 -15.52
CA LEU A 5 1.62 7.70 -15.57
C LEU A 5 1.66 6.73 -14.38
N GLU A 6 2.01 5.47 -14.65
CA GLU A 6 2.27 4.47 -13.62
C GLU A 6 3.68 3.93 -13.84
N ILE A 7 4.58 4.25 -12.91
CA ILE A 7 5.90 3.62 -12.85
C ILE A 7 5.78 2.40 -11.96
N ARG A 8 6.09 1.21 -12.49
CA ARG A 8 5.94 -0.04 -11.73
C ARG A 8 6.98 -0.12 -10.62
N SER A 9 6.71 -0.88 -9.58
CA SER A 9 7.64 -1.07 -8.43
C SER A 9 9.08 -1.42 -8.85
N VAL A 10 9.24 -2.29 -9.87
CA VAL A 10 10.57 -2.67 -10.41
C VAL A 10 11.29 -1.49 -11.07
N GLU A 11 10.55 -0.66 -11.81
CA GLU A 11 11.09 0.54 -12.48
C GLU A 11 11.32 1.67 -11.46
N ALA A 12 10.47 1.77 -10.44
CA ALA A 12 10.58 2.74 -9.36
C ALA A 12 11.85 2.50 -8.52
N GLY A 13 12.25 1.24 -8.32
CA GLY A 13 13.52 0.89 -7.66
C GLY A 13 14.77 1.33 -8.45
N GLN A 14 14.65 1.55 -9.76
CA GLN A 14 15.76 2.10 -10.57
C GLN A 14 15.88 3.62 -10.48
N ILE A 15 14.78 4.31 -10.14
CA ILE A 15 14.74 5.77 -9.96
C ILE A 15 15.24 6.14 -8.57
N ASP A 16 15.00 5.27 -7.59
CA ASP A 16 15.43 5.39 -6.20
C ASP A 16 16.39 4.23 -5.88
N ALA A 17 17.64 4.36 -6.36
CA ALA A 17 18.62 3.27 -6.41
C ALA A 17 19.04 2.69 -5.03
N ASP A 18 18.72 3.39 -3.93
CA ASP A 18 18.90 2.90 -2.56
C ASP A 18 17.69 2.06 -2.06
N ASN A 19 16.66 1.89 -2.89
CA ASN A 19 15.38 1.31 -2.48
C ASN A 19 14.81 0.32 -3.53
N ASP A 20 15.44 -0.86 -3.62
CA ASP A 20 15.06 -2.01 -4.47
C ASP A 20 13.60 -2.49 -4.34
N SER A 21 12.86 -2.01 -3.33
CA SER A 21 11.44 -2.34 -3.11
C SER A 21 10.56 -1.09 -3.01
N SER A 22 10.82 -0.11 -3.86
CA SER A 22 9.95 1.06 -4.00
C SER A 22 8.51 0.67 -4.36
N PHE A 23 7.54 1.35 -3.75
CA PHE A 23 6.14 1.26 -4.19
C PHE A 23 5.99 1.75 -5.64
N PRO A 24 4.95 1.30 -6.37
CA PRO A 24 4.60 1.92 -7.65
C PRO A 24 4.36 3.43 -7.47
N ILE A 25 4.63 4.20 -8.52
CA ILE A 25 4.46 5.66 -8.54
C ILE A 25 3.32 6.00 -9.52
N PRO A 26 2.06 6.00 -9.05
CA PRO A 26 0.93 6.44 -9.85
C PRO A 26 0.77 7.96 -9.76
N VAL A 27 0.71 8.62 -10.92
CA VAL A 27 0.50 10.06 -11.04
C VAL A 27 -0.95 10.35 -11.41
N TYR A 28 -1.61 11.17 -10.59
CA TYR A 28 -2.98 11.63 -10.80
C TYR A 28 -3.03 13.14 -11.03
N THR A 29 -4.07 13.62 -11.72
CA THR A 29 -4.29 15.05 -11.97
C THR A 29 -5.20 15.73 -10.97
N SER A 30 -5.85 14.95 -10.08
CA SER A 30 -6.71 15.49 -9.03
C SER A 30 -6.83 14.52 -7.85
N SER A 31 -7.15 15.09 -6.67
CA SER A 31 -7.45 14.34 -5.44
C SER A 31 -8.63 13.37 -5.62
N ILE A 32 -9.65 13.76 -6.39
CA ILE A 32 -10.80 12.91 -6.72
C ILE A 32 -10.37 11.67 -7.52
N ALA A 33 -9.51 11.83 -8.54
CA ALA A 33 -9.03 10.70 -9.34
C ALA A 33 -8.22 9.71 -8.49
N LEU A 34 -7.44 10.23 -7.55
CA LEU A 34 -6.71 9.44 -6.55
C LEU A 34 -7.70 8.67 -5.65
N GLN A 35 -8.67 9.35 -5.05
CA GLN A 35 -9.65 8.72 -4.14
C GLN A 35 -10.46 7.63 -4.84
N CYS A 36 -10.94 7.88 -6.06
CA CYS A 36 -11.65 6.87 -6.85
C CYS A 36 -10.80 5.61 -7.08
N ASN A 37 -9.49 5.78 -7.32
CA ASN A 37 -8.59 4.65 -7.50
C ASN A 37 -8.35 3.89 -6.19
N ILE A 38 -8.17 4.59 -5.08
CA ILE A 38 -8.04 3.96 -3.76
C ILE A 38 -9.27 3.11 -3.44
N VAL A 39 -10.48 3.65 -3.63
CA VAL A 39 -11.74 2.91 -3.43
C VAL A 39 -11.81 1.69 -4.35
N TYR A 40 -11.38 1.81 -5.60
CA TYR A 40 -11.28 0.67 -6.53
C TYR A 40 -10.35 -0.44 -6.00
N HIS A 41 -9.14 -0.10 -5.54
CA HIS A 41 -8.20 -1.09 -5.03
C HIS A 41 -8.66 -1.71 -3.71
N ILE A 42 -9.27 -0.94 -2.80
CA ILE A 42 -9.86 -1.44 -1.56
C ILE A 42 -10.97 -2.44 -1.89
N SER A 43 -11.91 -2.04 -2.75
CA SER A 43 -13.05 -2.88 -3.15
C SER A 43 -12.57 -4.17 -3.82
N SER A 44 -11.61 -4.06 -4.74
CA SER A 44 -11.02 -5.22 -5.41
C SER A 44 -10.36 -6.18 -4.41
N ARG A 45 -9.60 -5.65 -3.45
CA ARG A 45 -8.96 -6.46 -2.40
C ARG A 45 -10.00 -7.19 -1.53
N LEU A 46 -11.07 -6.51 -1.12
CA LEU A 46 -12.18 -7.12 -0.36
C LEU A 46 -12.86 -8.25 -1.15
N LEU A 47 -13.14 -8.03 -2.43
CA LEU A 47 -13.74 -9.04 -3.31
C LEU A 47 -12.81 -10.24 -3.49
N LEU A 48 -11.51 -10.02 -3.65
CA LEU A 48 -10.52 -11.08 -3.81
C LEU A 48 -10.36 -11.93 -2.54
N GLN A 49 -10.46 -11.33 -1.34
CA GLN A 49 -10.45 -12.08 -0.08
C GLN A 49 -11.64 -13.04 0.06
N ARG A 50 -12.75 -12.75 -0.62
CA ARG A 50 -13.98 -13.58 -0.64
C ARG A 50 -14.20 -14.27 -1.98
N LYS A 51 -13.16 -14.36 -2.83
CA LYS A 51 -13.28 -14.89 -4.19
C LYS A 51 -13.81 -16.33 -4.18
N PRO A 52 -14.93 -16.63 -4.87
CA PRO A 52 -15.43 -18.01 -4.99
C PRO A 52 -14.37 -18.92 -5.63
N ARG A 53 -14.16 -20.11 -5.06
CA ARG A 53 -13.13 -21.07 -5.51
C ARG A 53 -13.26 -21.46 -6.98
N LEU A 54 -14.48 -21.46 -7.51
CA LEU A 54 -14.80 -21.84 -8.88
C LEU A 54 -14.62 -20.69 -9.89
N LEU A 55 -14.45 -19.45 -9.43
CA LEU A 55 -14.31 -18.30 -10.31
C LEU A 55 -12.90 -18.26 -10.92
N ARG A 56 -12.82 -18.54 -12.22
CA ARG A 56 -11.59 -18.41 -13.01
C ARG A 56 -11.57 -17.05 -13.69
N LEU A 57 -10.62 -16.21 -13.28
CA LEU A 57 -10.37 -14.92 -13.93
C LEU A 57 -9.55 -15.17 -15.19
N SER A 58 -9.79 -14.37 -16.24
CA SER A 58 -9.07 -14.50 -17.51
C SER A 58 -7.57 -14.24 -17.32
N SER A 59 -6.72 -14.86 -18.16
CA SER A 59 -5.26 -14.71 -18.08
C SER A 59 -4.79 -13.25 -18.25
N ARG A 60 -5.58 -12.44 -18.97
CA ARG A 60 -5.37 -11.00 -19.19
C ARG A 60 -5.58 -10.16 -17.92
N GLN A 61 -6.33 -10.67 -16.94
CA GLN A 61 -6.68 -9.99 -15.69
C GLN A 61 -5.89 -10.51 -14.48
N ARG A 62 -4.80 -11.26 -14.68
CA ARG A 62 -4.05 -11.89 -13.56
C ARG A 62 -3.50 -10.91 -12.53
N HIS A 63 -3.06 -9.71 -12.93
CA HIS A 63 -2.60 -8.69 -11.99
C HIS A 63 -3.75 -8.18 -11.09
N LEU A 64 -4.97 -8.07 -11.64
CA LEU A 64 -6.20 -7.74 -10.91
C LEU A 64 -6.66 -8.83 -9.93
N SER A 65 -5.94 -9.95 -9.85
CA SER A 65 -6.22 -11.03 -8.91
C SER A 65 -5.25 -11.08 -7.73
N SER A 66 -4.24 -10.21 -7.73
CA SER A 66 -3.20 -10.21 -6.70
C SER A 66 -3.56 -9.26 -5.56
N LEU A 67 -3.80 -9.82 -4.38
CA LEU A 67 -4.02 -9.05 -3.15
C LEU A 67 -2.83 -8.13 -2.83
N SER A 68 -1.60 -8.61 -3.02
CA SER A 68 -0.40 -7.82 -2.78
C SER A 68 -0.25 -6.68 -3.77
N TRP A 69 -0.65 -6.87 -5.04
CA TRP A 69 -0.64 -5.80 -6.02
C TRP A 69 -1.59 -4.67 -5.62
N HIS A 70 -2.84 -4.96 -5.24
CA HIS A 70 -3.76 -3.92 -4.75
C HIS A 70 -3.24 -3.22 -3.49
N ALA A 71 -2.60 -3.95 -2.58
CA ALA A 71 -1.99 -3.37 -1.38
C ALA A 71 -0.84 -2.39 -1.72
N GLN A 72 0.03 -2.78 -2.66
CA GLN A 72 1.12 -1.92 -3.13
C GLN A 72 0.62 -0.68 -3.86
N GLN A 73 -0.48 -0.78 -4.63
CA GLN A 73 -1.08 0.36 -5.31
C GLN A 73 -1.64 1.38 -4.33
N ILE A 74 -2.32 0.93 -3.27
CA ILE A 74 -2.83 1.80 -2.19
C ILE A 74 -1.67 2.49 -1.49
N ALA A 75 -0.65 1.72 -1.09
CA ALA A 75 0.52 2.25 -0.39
C ALA A 75 1.32 3.25 -1.25
N GLY A 76 1.60 2.91 -2.51
CA GLY A 76 2.32 3.79 -3.43
C GLY A 76 1.56 5.07 -3.76
N THR A 77 0.25 4.96 -3.95
CA THR A 77 -0.60 6.15 -4.15
C THR A 77 -0.51 7.10 -2.97
N ALA A 78 -0.61 6.59 -1.74
CA ALA A 78 -0.57 7.41 -0.53
C ALA A 78 0.81 8.02 -0.23
N THR A 79 1.91 7.32 -0.55
CA THR A 79 3.26 7.78 -0.25
C THR A 79 3.87 8.70 -1.31
N ARG A 80 3.33 8.72 -2.55
CA ARG A 80 3.92 9.45 -3.69
C ARG A 80 3.10 10.65 -4.17
N ASN A 81 1.90 10.87 -3.64
CA ASN A 81 1.06 12.01 -3.98
C ASN A 81 0.98 12.99 -2.79
N ASP A 82 0.85 14.28 -3.08
CA ASP A 82 0.83 15.35 -2.07
C ASP A 82 -0.27 16.38 -2.39
N PHE A 83 -1.52 15.91 -2.47
CA PHE A 83 -2.66 16.83 -2.55
C PHE A 83 -3.14 17.19 -1.14
N ALA A 84 -3.44 18.47 -0.91
CA ALA A 84 -3.92 18.97 0.39
C ALA A 84 -5.18 18.22 0.90
N GLU A 85 -6.04 17.76 -0.01
CA GLU A 85 -7.33 17.15 0.30
C GLU A 85 -7.31 15.60 0.24
N GLN A 86 -6.15 14.97 0.06
CA GLN A 86 -6.11 13.52 -0.20
C GLN A 86 -6.47 12.65 1.00
N TRP A 87 -6.36 13.19 2.22
CA TRP A 87 -6.49 12.43 3.46
C TRP A 87 -7.95 12.24 3.90
N ASP A 88 -8.70 11.50 3.09
CA ASP A 88 -10.02 11.00 3.47
C ASP A 88 -9.89 9.85 4.51
N PRO A 89 -10.77 9.74 5.52
CA PRO A 89 -10.73 8.68 6.52
C PRO A 89 -10.73 7.24 5.96
N ILE A 90 -11.41 7.00 4.83
CA ILE A 90 -11.42 5.70 4.14
C ILE A 90 -10.03 5.40 3.55
N LEU A 91 -9.36 6.41 3.01
CA LEU A 91 -7.98 6.26 2.54
C LEU A 91 -7.04 5.92 3.69
N VAL A 92 -7.12 6.63 4.81
CA VAL A 92 -6.28 6.37 5.99
C VAL A 92 -6.54 4.97 6.56
N ALA A 93 -7.81 4.57 6.71
CA ALA A 93 -8.18 3.23 7.15
C ALA A 93 -7.71 2.14 6.17
N GLY A 94 -7.88 2.37 4.87
CA GLY A 94 -7.41 1.49 3.81
C GLY A 94 -5.88 1.32 3.83
N LEU A 95 -5.15 2.41 4.07
CA LEU A 95 -3.70 2.43 4.17
C LEU A 95 -3.20 1.63 5.39
N LEU A 96 -3.78 1.87 6.57
CA LEU A 96 -3.51 1.08 7.78
C LEU A 96 -3.79 -0.42 7.56
N TRP A 97 -4.86 -0.73 6.82
CA TRP A 97 -5.24 -2.10 6.53
C TRP A 97 -4.29 -2.81 5.55
N VAL A 98 -3.73 -2.12 4.55
CA VAL A 98 -2.72 -2.72 3.65
C VAL A 98 -1.32 -2.74 4.26
N ALA A 99 -0.97 -1.77 5.11
CA ALA A 99 0.33 -1.66 5.76
C ALA A 99 0.69 -2.93 6.54
N ARG A 100 -0.31 -3.56 7.15
CA ARG A 100 -0.22 -4.85 7.85
C ARG A 100 0.44 -5.97 7.03
N ASP A 101 0.34 -5.92 5.70
CA ASP A 101 0.86 -6.95 4.81
C ASP A 101 2.26 -6.62 4.26
N MET A 102 2.83 -5.46 4.61
CA MET A 102 4.15 -5.06 4.14
C MET A 102 5.24 -5.83 4.85
N THR A 103 6.13 -6.44 4.07
CA THR A 103 7.22 -7.27 4.59
C THR A 103 8.60 -6.68 4.39
N HIS A 104 8.75 -5.67 3.52
CA HIS A 104 10.04 -5.06 3.24
C HIS A 104 10.29 -3.85 4.16
N PRO A 105 11.46 -3.76 4.84
CA PRO A 105 11.75 -2.67 5.78
C PRO A 105 11.63 -1.25 5.20
N SER A 106 12.08 -1.02 3.97
CA SER A 106 11.97 0.31 3.34
C SER A 106 10.53 0.72 3.02
N GLN A 107 9.68 -0.24 2.61
CA GLN A 107 8.24 -0.03 2.42
C GLN A 107 7.55 0.29 3.75
N GLN A 108 7.94 -0.41 4.82
CA GLN A 108 7.46 -0.18 6.17
C GLN A 108 7.83 1.24 6.63
N GLU A 109 9.08 1.65 6.50
CA GLU A 109 9.52 2.99 6.94
C GLU A 109 8.88 4.10 6.09
N SER A 110 8.72 3.88 4.77
CA SER A 110 7.98 4.81 3.89
C SER A 110 6.54 5.02 4.38
N LEU A 111 5.87 3.94 4.81
CA LEU A 111 4.53 4.03 5.38
C LEU A 111 4.51 4.74 6.74
N ILE A 112 5.49 4.50 7.61
CA ILE A 112 5.56 5.22 8.89
C ILE A 112 5.77 6.71 8.68
N SER A 113 6.64 7.10 7.74
CA SER A 113 6.81 8.50 7.35
C SER A 113 5.49 9.11 6.84
N CYS A 114 4.79 8.40 5.96
CA CYS A 114 3.47 8.81 5.46
C CYS A 114 2.43 8.96 6.57
N PHE A 115 2.31 8.01 7.52
CA PHE A 115 1.38 8.14 8.64
C PHE A 115 1.70 9.34 9.54
N ARG A 116 2.99 9.64 9.78
CA ARG A 116 3.38 10.85 10.53
C ARG A 116 2.97 12.13 9.80
N GLN A 117 3.11 12.17 8.47
CA GLN A 117 2.63 13.28 7.64
C GLN A 117 1.10 13.41 7.69
N ILE A 118 0.36 12.29 7.65
CA ILE A 118 -1.10 12.30 7.80
C ILE A 118 -1.48 12.89 9.17
N SER A 119 -0.85 12.44 10.25
CA SER A 119 -1.12 12.95 11.60
C SER A 119 -0.86 14.45 11.70
N SER A 120 0.24 14.95 11.12
CA SER A 120 0.55 16.38 11.15
C SER A 120 -0.39 17.22 10.30
N ALA A 121 -0.83 16.72 9.14
CA ALA A 121 -1.72 17.44 8.22
C ALA A 121 -3.19 17.45 8.67
N THR A 122 -3.65 16.37 9.32
CA THR A 122 -5.09 16.17 9.64
C THR A 122 -5.41 16.27 11.12
N GLY A 123 -4.42 16.11 12.00
CA GLY A 123 -4.62 15.97 13.44
C GLY A 123 -5.08 14.56 13.88
N PHE A 124 -5.12 13.57 12.97
CA PHE A 124 -5.37 12.18 13.37
C PHE A 124 -4.28 11.68 14.31
N LYS A 125 -4.70 11.04 15.41
CA LYS A 125 -3.80 10.42 16.38
C LYS A 125 -3.54 8.98 15.95
N LEU A 126 -2.47 8.77 15.17
CA LEU A 126 -2.12 7.46 14.60
C LEU A 126 -0.99 6.73 15.35
N ASP A 127 -0.56 7.25 16.51
CA ASP A 127 0.60 6.73 17.24
C ASP A 127 0.42 5.27 17.67
N GLU A 128 -0.77 4.92 18.19
CA GLU A 128 -1.08 3.56 18.61
C GLU A 128 -1.06 2.58 17.43
N GLU A 129 -1.65 2.98 16.31
CA GLU A 129 -1.66 2.20 15.07
C GLU A 129 -0.25 2.01 14.50
N ILE A 130 0.58 3.06 14.53
CA ILE A 130 1.99 3.00 14.13
C ILE A 130 2.76 2.00 15.02
N GLN A 131 2.56 2.05 16.34
CA GLN A 131 3.21 1.10 17.25
C GLN A 131 2.74 -0.33 17.01
N ALA A 132 1.44 -0.54 16.78
CA ALA A 132 0.89 -1.86 16.46
C ALA A 132 1.45 -2.43 15.15
N LEU A 133 1.64 -1.59 14.13
CA LEU A 133 2.29 -1.99 12.88
C LEU A 133 3.74 -2.40 13.09
N ARG A 134 4.53 -1.59 13.81
CA ARG A 134 5.93 -1.91 14.14
C ARG A 134 6.06 -3.24 14.89
N ALA A 135 5.23 -3.44 15.93
CA ALA A 135 5.21 -4.69 16.69
C ALA A 135 4.91 -5.90 15.79
N ARG A 136 3.89 -5.80 14.93
CA ARG A 136 3.51 -6.88 14.01
C ARG A 136 4.63 -7.22 13.02
N TRP A 137 5.28 -6.22 12.44
CA TRP A 137 6.38 -6.44 11.50
C TRP A 137 7.58 -7.09 12.16
N ASN A 138 7.93 -6.66 13.38
CA ASN A 138 9.01 -7.26 14.16
C ASN A 138 8.73 -8.74 14.45
N THR A 139 7.55 -9.11 14.94
CA THR A 139 7.21 -10.53 15.17
C THR A 139 7.32 -11.38 13.90
N SER A 140 6.92 -10.81 12.76
CA SER A 140 6.97 -11.50 11.47
C SER A 140 8.40 -11.73 10.96
N GLN A 141 9.34 -10.84 11.31
CA GLN A 141 10.77 -10.98 10.98
C GLN A 141 11.43 -12.07 11.85
N HIS A 142 11.22 -12.04 13.16
CA HIS A 142 11.76 -13.05 14.08
C HIS A 142 11.27 -14.47 13.74
N ALA A 143 9.99 -14.62 13.36
CA ALA A 143 9.46 -15.92 12.94
C ALA A 143 10.14 -16.49 11.67
N ARG A 144 10.64 -15.63 10.77
CA ARG A 144 11.39 -16.05 9.59
C ARG A 144 12.79 -16.51 9.99
N ASP A 145 13.48 -15.75 10.83
CA ASP A 145 14.87 -16.05 11.24
C ASP A 145 14.97 -17.38 12.01
N CYS A 146 13.96 -17.70 12.83
CA CYS A 146 13.88 -19.01 13.49
C CYS A 146 13.65 -20.18 12.53
N HIS A 147 12.96 -19.97 11.40
CA HIS A 147 12.70 -21.01 10.40
C HIS A 147 13.92 -21.30 9.51
N PHE A 148 14.86 -20.36 9.37
CA PHE A 148 16.09 -20.53 8.58
C PHE A 148 17.29 -21.03 9.39
N SER A 149 17.13 -21.23 10.71
CA SER A 149 18.20 -21.66 11.62
C SER A 149 18.04 -23.12 12.11
N GLY A 150 17.18 -23.92 11.45
CA GLY A 150 16.86 -25.31 11.81
C GLY A 150 17.22 -26.31 10.72
#